data_AF-T1EIT4-F1
#
_entry.id   AF-T1EIT4-F1
#
_cell.length_a   1.000
_cell.length_b   1.000
_cell.length_c   1.000
_cell.angle_alpha   90.00
_cell.angle_beta   90.00
_cell.angle_gamma   90.00
#
_symmetry.space_group_name_H-M   'P 1'
#
loop_
_entity.id
_entity.type
_entity.pdbx_description
1 polymer ?
#
loop_
_entity_poly.entity_id
_entity_poly.type
_entity_poly.pdbx_seq_one_letter_code
_entity_poly.pdbx_strand_id
1 'polypeptide(L)' 'SKRKRQILSQKNTEILEEFYQSIIRFPYPNQTSRSALAEKCGLTFNQISKWFSNRRNKDK' A
#
# COMPACT_ATOMS: atom_id res chain seq x y z
N SER A 1 16.07 -11.79 -16.21
CA SER A 1 14.69 -11.29 -16.47
C SER A 1 14.34 -10.11 -15.59
N LYS A 2 14.14 -8.92 -16.17
CA LYS A 2 13.59 -7.76 -15.44
C LYS A 2 12.12 -8.07 -15.11
N ARG A 3 11.73 -8.06 -13.83
CA ARG A 3 10.32 -8.19 -13.43
C ARG A 3 9.52 -7.07 -14.11
N LYS A 4 8.49 -7.45 -14.87
CA LYS A 4 7.57 -6.51 -15.53
C LYS A 4 6.96 -5.60 -14.45
N ARG A 5 7.03 -4.28 -14.64
CA ARG A 5 6.39 -3.33 -13.72
C ARG A 5 4.89 -3.60 -13.77
N GLN A 6 4.33 -4.11 -12.68
CA GLN A 6 2.88 -4.24 -12.52
C GLN A 6 2.36 -2.93 -11.92
N ILE A 7 1.45 -2.29 -12.65
CA ILE A 7 0.67 -1.15 -12.16
C ILE A 7 -0.41 -1.73 -11.25
N LEU A 8 -0.60 -1.13 -10.07
CA LEU A 8 -1.69 -1.52 -9.19
C LEU A 8 -3.03 -1.14 -9.82
N SER A 9 -4.04 -1.99 -9.67
CA SER A 9 -5.38 -1.66 -10.15
C SER A 9 -5.92 -0.41 -9.43
N GLN A 10 -6.85 0.28 -10.10
CA GLN A 10 -7.58 1.42 -9.53
C GLN A 10 -8.17 1.04 -8.16
N LYS A 11 -8.92 -0.07 -8.10
CA LYS A 11 -9.53 -0.61 -6.88
C LYS A 11 -8.54 -0.83 -5.75
N ASN A 12 -7.37 -1.42 -6.04
CA ASN A 12 -6.36 -1.66 -5.01
C ASN A 12 -5.76 -0.33 -4.52
N THR A 13 -5.58 0.63 -5.42
CA THR A 13 -5.06 1.96 -5.07
C THR A 13 -6.05 2.73 -4.19
N GLU A 14 -7.35 2.66 -4.48
CA GLU A 14 -8.42 3.28 -3.67
C GLU A 14 -8.47 2.71 -2.26
N ILE A 15 -8.43 1.38 -2.11
CA ILE A 15 -8.41 0.71 -0.79
C ILE A 15 -7.18 1.16 0.03
N LEU A 16 -6.02 1.26 -0.62
CA LEU A 16 -4.79 1.69 0.05
C LEU A 16 -4.82 3.17 0.42
N GLU A 17 -5.39 4.02 -0.43
CA GLU A 17 -5.54 5.46 -0.18
C GLU A 17 -6.54 5.72 0.94
N GLU A 18 -7.71 5.06 0.94
CA GLU A 18 -8.69 5.16 2.03
C GLU A 18 -8.07 4.79 3.37
N PHE A 19 -7.34 3.66 3.40
CA PHE A 19 -6.60 3.27 4.59
C PHE A 19 -5.57 4.34 4.97
N TYR A 20 -4.78 4.85 4.02
CA TYR A 20 -3.76 5.86 4.26
C TYR A 20 -4.31 7.16 4.83
N GLN A 21 -5.45 7.63 4.34
CA GLN A 21 -6.11 8.85 4.82
C GLN A 21 -6.75 8.65 6.21
N SER A 22 -7.13 7.42 6.57
CA SER A 22 -7.70 7.12 7.89
C SER A 22 -6.69 7.22 9.05
N ILE A 23 -5.38 7.23 8.76
CA ILE A 23 -4.30 7.22 9.77
C ILE A 23 -3.79 8.64 10.03
N ILE A 24 -4.44 9.33 10.98
CA ILE A 24 -4.29 10.78 11.26
C ILE A 24 -2.88 11.21 11.72
N ARG A 25 -2.08 10.34 12.37
CA ARG A 25 -0.80 10.76 13.00
C ARG A 25 0.44 9.95 12.64
N PHE A 26 0.30 8.71 12.17
CA PHE A 26 1.44 7.86 11.83
C PHE A 26 1.09 6.93 10.66
N PRO A 27 1.47 7.28 9.41
CA PRO A 27 1.21 6.46 8.23
C PRO A 27 2.17 5.27 8.12
N TYR A 28 2.31 4.55 9.24
CA TYR A 28 3.12 3.35 9.39
C TYR A 28 2.17 2.21 9.80
N PRO A 29 1.47 1.59 8.83
CA PRO A 29 0.73 0.38 9.14
C PRO A 29 1.69 -0.66 9.75
N ASN A 30 1.32 -1.15 10.93
CA ASN A 30 2.03 -2.24 11.57
C ASN A 30 1.96 -3.51 10.69
N GLN A 31 2.70 -4.55 11.08
CA GLN A 31 2.75 -5.80 10.31
C GLN A 31 1.36 -6.37 10.04
N THR A 32 0.49 -6.37 11.05
CA THR A 32 -0.88 -6.87 10.98
C THR A 32 -1.72 -6.11 9.95
N SER A 33 -1.70 -4.77 9.99
CA SER A 33 -2.44 -3.94 9.03
C SER A 33 -1.96 -4.15 7.59
N ARG A 34 -0.64 -4.29 7.39
CA ARG A 34 -0.07 -4.57 6.06
C ARG A 34 -0.48 -5.93 5.54
N SER A 35 -0.51 -6.95 6.40
CA SER A 35 -0.98 -8.29 6.02
C SER A 35 -2.47 -8.32 5.69
N ALA A 36 -3.30 -7.62 6.47
CA ALA A 36 -4.74 -7.51 6.18
C ALA A 36 -5.00 -6.81 4.83
N LEU A 37 -4.25 -5.75 4.51
CA LEU A 37 -4.34 -5.07 3.22
C LEU A 37 -3.83 -5.94 2.05
N ALA A 38 -2.78 -6.73 2.29
CA ALA A 38 -2.26 -7.68 1.32
C ALA A 38 -3.32 -8.72 0.93
N GLU A 39 -4.00 -9.30 1.92
CA GLU A 39 -5.10 -10.25 1.71
C GLU A 39 -6.27 -9.58 0.99
N LYS A 40 -6.72 -8.41 1.47
CA LYS A 40 -7.86 -7.67 0.90
C LYS A 40 -7.64 -7.25 -0.56
N CYS A 41 -6.41 -6.87 -0.92
CA CYS A 41 -6.08 -6.40 -2.27
C CYS A 41 -5.53 -7.50 -3.19
N GLY A 42 -5.34 -8.72 -2.70
CA GLY A 42 -4.65 -9.79 -3.42
C GLY A 42 -3.21 -9.41 -3.81
N LEU A 43 -2.53 -8.66 -2.96
CA LEU A 43 -1.16 -8.16 -3.18
C LEU A 43 -0.19 -8.82 -2.20
N THR A 44 1.09 -8.80 -2.53
CA THR A 44 2.13 -9.21 -1.58
C THR A 44 2.41 -8.13 -0.54
N PHE A 45 2.82 -8.54 0.65
CA PHE A 45 3.27 -7.64 1.72
C PHE A 45 4.32 -6.60 1.25
N ASN A 46 5.20 -7.01 0.33
CA ASN A 46 6.23 -6.14 -0.24
C ASN A 46 5.64 -5.08 -1.20
N GLN A 47 4.61 -5.42 -1.98
CA GLN A 47 3.89 -4.44 -2.82
C GLN A 47 3.21 -3.38 -1.95
N ILE A 48 2.55 -3.82 -0.88
CA ILE A 48 1.93 -2.93 0.11
C ILE A 48 2.99 -2.00 0.73
N SER A 49 4.10 -2.56 1.22
CA SER A 49 5.18 -1.79 1.85
C SER A 49 5.82 -0.76 0.91
N LYS A 50 6.01 -1.12 -0.37
CA LYS A 50 6.50 -0.19 -1.40
C LYS A 50 5.49 0.91 -1.71
N TRP A 51 4.20 0.58 -1.80
CA TRP A 51 3.17 1.57 -2.05
C TRP A 51 3.15 2.63 -0.95
N PHE A 52 3.12 2.22 0.32
CA PHE A 52 3.15 3.17 1.45
C PHE A 52 4.43 4.03 1.48
N SER A 53 5.57 3.45 1.10
CA SER A 53 6.83 4.21 1.01
C SER A 53 6.80 5.26 -0.10
N ASN A 54 6.30 4.90 -1.29
CA ASN A 54 6.15 5.83 -2.40
C ASN A 54 5.09 6.89 -2.10
N ARG A 55 3.98 6.50 -1.46
CA ARG A 55 2.88 7.40 -1.10
C ARG A 55 3.35 8.48 -0.10
N ARG A 56 4.11 8.10 0.93
CA ARG A 56 4.73 9.06 1.87
C ARG A 56 5.71 10.01 1.18
N ASN A 57 6.50 9.52 0.23
CA ASN A 57 7.40 10.38 -0.55
C ASN A 57 6.65 11.37 -1.45
N LYS A 58 5.39 11.09 -1.81
CA LYS A 58 4.53 12.03 -2.55
C LYS A 58 3.93 13.13 -1.65
N ASP A 59 3.83 12.89 -0.34
CA ASP A 59 3.35 13.89 0.63
C ASP A 59 4.47 14.76 1.22
N LYS A 60 5.73 14.48 0.88
CA LYS A 60 6.85 15.39 1.11
C LYS A 60 6.88 16.44 0.02
#